data_AF-A0A919X6N0-F1
#
_entry.id   AF-A0A919X6N0-F1
#
_cell.length_a   1.000
_cell.length_b   1.000
_cell.length_c   1.000
_cell.angle_alpha   90.00
_cell.angle_beta   90.00
_cell.angle_gamma   90.00
#
_symmetry.space_group_name_H-M   'P 1'
#
loop_
_entity.id
_entity.type
_entity.pdbx_description
1 polymer ?
#
loop_
_entity_poly.entity_id
_entity_poly.type
_entity_poly.pdbx_seq_one_letter_code
_entity_poly.pdbx_strand_id
1 'polypeptide(L)'
;MQFLLDYQWEIFILLEVLSLVSILLFGIVRYLLSKKKSSVLFLFLFLVLLLMEAALAVVLYRETGEISTFQIVITIFVIYACTFGIGDFKKLDRYMRLKIGNWRGIDLLTEEDKLLMRKQKDPRYIAQKYRYSSMIHFVIFVCAQAIFWYIGLGSIEKVISYLTDLSWIGTSNVENTPYPNEVLYGISQVWGLVFIIDFIYSWSYTIFPSKQGGE
;
A
#
# COMPACT_ATOMS: atom_id res chain seq x y z
N MET A 1 -32.01 -10.02 8.56
CA MET A 1 -31.36 -8.76 8.16
C MET A 1 -31.16 -7.82 9.35
N GLN A 2 -32.19 -7.58 10.19
CA GLN A 2 -32.03 -6.82 11.44
C GLN A 2 -30.87 -7.31 12.32
N PHE A 3 -30.73 -8.61 12.52
CA PHE A 3 -29.58 -9.17 13.25
C PHE A 3 -28.20 -8.71 12.72
N LEU A 4 -28.02 -8.59 11.39
CA LEU A 4 -26.75 -8.13 10.80
C LEU A 4 -26.51 -6.64 11.05
N LEU A 5 -27.57 -5.83 11.08
CA LEU A 5 -27.50 -4.39 11.35
C LEU A 5 -27.25 -4.13 12.85
N ASP A 6 -27.95 -4.86 13.71
CA ASP A 6 -27.88 -4.73 15.15
C ASP A 6 -26.53 -5.19 15.71
N TYR A 7 -25.92 -6.22 15.11
CA TYR A 7 -24.65 -6.81 15.55
C TYR A 7 -23.48 -6.62 14.57
N GLN A 8 -23.55 -5.64 13.66
CA GLN A 8 -22.53 -5.43 12.63
C GLN A 8 -21.11 -5.26 13.21
N TRP A 9 -21.00 -4.57 14.35
CA TRP A 9 -19.72 -4.30 15.01
C TRP A 9 -19.17 -5.56 15.67
N GLU A 10 -20.00 -6.32 16.36
CA GLU A 10 -19.63 -7.55 17.04
C GLU A 10 -19.19 -8.61 16.03
N ILE A 11 -19.91 -8.74 14.92
CA ILE A 11 -19.55 -9.64 13.82
C ILE A 11 -18.21 -9.22 13.22
N PHE A 12 -18.01 -7.93 12.95
CA PHE A 12 -16.75 -7.42 12.42
C PHE A 12 -15.58 -7.66 13.39
N ILE A 13 -15.73 -7.31 14.66
CA ILE A 13 -14.69 -7.53 15.68
C ILE A 13 -14.37 -9.02 15.81
N LEU A 14 -15.39 -9.89 15.77
CA LEU A 14 -15.19 -11.33 15.82
C LEU A 14 -14.38 -11.82 14.60
N LEU A 15 -14.75 -11.39 13.39
CA LEU A 15 -14.01 -11.73 12.18
C LEU A 15 -12.56 -11.25 12.25
N GLU A 16 -12.33 -10.03 12.73
CA GLU A 16 -10.99 -9.45 12.86
C GLU A 16 -10.14 -10.18 13.91
N VAL A 17 -10.71 -10.53 15.07
CA VAL A 17 -10.00 -11.32 16.08
C VAL A 17 -9.66 -12.71 15.53
N LEU A 18 -10.58 -13.35 14.81
CA LEU A 18 -10.34 -14.65 14.19
C LEU A 18 -9.31 -14.56 13.06
N SER A 19 -9.32 -13.47 12.27
CA SER A 19 -8.37 -13.23 11.19
C SER A 19 -6.96 -13.04 11.79
N LEU A 20 -6.85 -12.25 12.86
CA LEU A 20 -5.61 -12.04 13.61
C LEU A 20 -5.07 -13.34 14.22
N VAL A 21 -5.92 -14.14 14.86
CA VAL A 21 -5.54 -15.45 15.39
C VAL A 21 -5.05 -16.36 14.27
N SER A 22 -5.74 -16.36 13.12
CA SER A 22 -5.36 -17.16 11.96
C SER A 22 -3.97 -16.78 11.43
N ILE A 23 -3.66 -15.49 11.26
CA ILE A 23 -2.33 -15.09 10.78
C ILE A 23 -1.22 -15.36 11.81
N LEU A 24 -1.51 -15.26 13.11
CA LEU A 24 -0.58 -15.64 14.17
C LEU A 24 -0.30 -17.15 14.15
N LEU A 25 -1.33 -17.98 14.05
CA LEU A 25 -1.20 -19.43 13.94
C LEU A 25 -0.46 -19.83 12.66
N PHE A 26 -0.71 -19.15 11.54
CA PHE A 26 0.08 -19.30 10.33
C PHE A 26 1.58 -19.10 10.62
N GLY A 27 1.94 -18.00 11.28
CA GLY A 27 3.33 -17.70 11.63
C GLY A 27 3.95 -18.75 12.56
N ILE A 28 3.26 -19.12 13.64
CA ILE A 28 3.72 -20.12 14.60
C ILE A 28 3.94 -21.47 13.91
N VAL A 29 2.94 -21.98 13.18
CA VAL A 29 3.02 -23.30 12.54
C VAL A 29 4.07 -23.32 11.43
N ARG A 30 4.22 -22.21 10.71
CA ARG A 30 5.20 -22.09 9.62
C ARG A 30 6.62 -22.02 10.12
N TYR A 31 6.90 -21.16 11.10
CA TYR A 31 8.28 -20.82 11.47
C TYR A 31 8.77 -21.54 12.73
N LEU A 32 7.90 -21.75 13.74
CA LEU A 32 8.27 -22.47 14.96
C LEU A 32 8.17 -23.97 14.78
N LEU A 33 7.06 -24.46 14.22
CA LEU A 33 6.83 -25.88 14.02
C LEU A 33 7.38 -26.41 12.69
N SER A 34 7.87 -25.52 11.81
CA SER A 34 8.40 -25.86 10.48
C SER A 34 7.42 -26.64 9.59
N LYS A 35 6.09 -26.57 9.85
CA LYS A 35 5.05 -27.32 9.12
C LYS A 35 4.44 -26.48 8.01
N LYS A 36 5.19 -26.31 6.91
CA LYS A 36 4.79 -25.45 5.76
C LYS A 36 3.43 -25.79 5.15
N LYS A 37 3.09 -27.08 5.00
CA LYS A 37 1.81 -27.50 4.38
C LYS A 37 0.62 -27.15 5.29
N SER A 38 0.75 -27.42 6.58
CA SER A 38 -0.31 -27.13 7.55
C SER A 38 -0.51 -25.63 7.77
N SER A 39 0.55 -24.81 7.65
CA SER A 39 0.38 -23.36 7.81
C SER A 39 -0.47 -22.73 6.70
N VAL A 40 -0.47 -23.28 5.48
CA VAL A 40 -1.30 -22.78 4.37
C VAL A 40 -2.79 -22.74 4.74
N LEU A 41 -3.27 -23.68 5.56
CA LEU A 41 -4.66 -23.68 6.03
C LEU A 41 -5.01 -22.40 6.78
N PHE A 42 -4.14 -21.95 7.69
CA PHE A 42 -4.36 -20.73 8.46
C PHE A 42 -4.29 -19.46 7.61
N LEU A 43 -3.43 -19.45 6.60
CA LEU A 43 -3.38 -18.35 5.63
C LEU A 43 -4.65 -18.31 4.76
N PHE A 44 -5.16 -19.46 4.36
CA PHE A 44 -6.42 -19.57 3.63
C PHE A 44 -7.61 -19.12 4.50
N LEU A 45 -7.66 -19.56 5.76
CA LEU A 45 -8.69 -19.15 6.71
C LEU A 45 -8.68 -17.63 6.93
N PHE A 46 -7.50 -17.03 7.11
CA PHE A 46 -7.35 -15.58 7.17
C PHE A 46 -7.95 -14.88 5.94
N LEU A 47 -7.63 -15.37 4.73
CA LEU A 47 -8.15 -14.79 3.50
C LEU A 47 -9.67 -14.92 3.39
N VAL A 48 -10.25 -16.05 3.79
CA VAL A 48 -11.71 -16.25 3.80
C VAL A 48 -12.38 -15.28 4.77
N LEU A 49 -11.83 -15.10 5.98
CA LEU A 49 -12.36 -14.16 6.97
C LEU A 49 -12.32 -12.72 6.46
N LEU A 50 -11.22 -12.30 5.83
CA LEU A 50 -11.10 -10.98 5.21
C LEU A 50 -12.14 -10.77 4.09
N LEU A 51 -12.39 -11.79 3.26
CA LEU A 51 -13.43 -11.73 2.24
C LEU A 51 -14.84 -11.66 2.85
N MET A 52 -15.07 -12.30 3.99
CA MET A 52 -16.33 -12.20 4.73
C MET A 52 -16.56 -10.80 5.29
N GLU A 53 -15.52 -10.11 5.78
CA GLU A 53 -15.61 -8.71 6.22
C GLU A 53 -15.98 -7.79 5.04
N ALA A 54 -15.31 -7.95 3.91
CA ALA A 54 -15.64 -7.21 2.69
C ALA A 54 -17.09 -7.48 2.23
N ALA A 55 -17.53 -8.74 2.28
CA ALA A 55 -18.90 -9.11 1.95
C ALA A 55 -19.92 -8.49 2.92
N LEU A 56 -19.62 -8.45 4.23
CA LEU A 56 -20.46 -7.82 5.24
C LEU A 56 -20.68 -6.34 4.93
N ALA A 57 -19.63 -5.59 4.59
CA ALA A 57 -19.75 -4.19 4.20
C ALA A 57 -20.65 -4.00 2.96
N VAL A 58 -20.50 -4.86 1.95
CA VAL A 58 -21.33 -4.80 0.72
C VAL A 58 -22.80 -5.11 1.03
N VAL A 59 -23.08 -6.12 1.85
CA VAL A 59 -24.44 -6.46 2.26
C VAL A 59 -25.09 -5.30 3.01
N LEU A 60 -24.38 -4.70 3.96
CA LEU A 60 -24.89 -3.55 4.70
C LEU A 60 -25.20 -2.36 3.78
N TYR A 61 -24.33 -2.07 2.80
CA TYR A 61 -24.57 -0.99 1.84
C TYR A 61 -25.82 -1.24 0.99
N ARG A 62 -26.05 -2.49 0.56
CA ARG A 62 -27.25 -2.84 -0.20
C ARG A 62 -28.54 -2.64 0.58
N GLU A 63 -28.49 -2.83 1.90
CA GLU A 63 -29.66 -2.71 2.77
C GLU A 63 -29.90 -1.27 3.22
N THR A 64 -28.85 -0.50 3.52
CA THR A 64 -28.99 0.88 4.01
C THR A 64 -29.06 1.91 2.89
N GLY A 65 -28.46 1.63 1.73
CA GLY A 65 -28.28 2.60 0.64
C GLY A 65 -27.29 3.73 0.95
N GLU A 66 -26.75 3.75 2.17
CA GLU A 66 -25.88 4.80 2.68
C GLU A 66 -24.50 4.27 3.05
N ILE A 67 -23.47 5.07 2.77
CA ILE A 67 -22.09 4.78 3.17
C ILE A 67 -21.93 5.18 4.64
N SER A 68 -21.99 4.19 5.53
CA SER A 68 -21.78 4.39 6.96
C SER A 68 -20.29 4.44 7.31
N THR A 69 -19.96 5.01 8.47
CA THR A 69 -18.58 5.00 9.02
C THR A 69 -17.99 3.59 9.08
N PHE A 70 -18.83 2.59 9.38
CA PHE A 70 -18.45 1.18 9.38
C PHE A 70 -17.93 0.72 8.01
N GLN A 71 -18.64 1.05 6.93
CA GLN A 71 -18.22 0.70 5.57
C GLN A 71 -16.95 1.43 5.14
N ILE A 72 -16.79 2.69 5.55
CA ILE A 72 -15.55 3.46 5.30
C ILE A 72 -14.35 2.76 5.95
N VAL A 73 -14.49 2.37 7.23
CA VAL A 73 -13.43 1.66 7.96
C VAL A 73 -13.06 0.36 7.24
N ILE A 74 -14.04 -0.50 6.92
CA ILE A 74 -13.77 -1.76 6.21
C ILE A 74 -13.13 -1.51 4.84
N THR A 75 -13.59 -0.51 4.11
CA THR A 75 -13.03 -0.18 2.78
C THR A 75 -11.56 0.19 2.89
N ILE A 76 -11.18 1.00 3.88
CA ILE A 76 -9.77 1.35 4.14
C ILE A 76 -8.96 0.09 4.47
N PHE A 77 -9.46 -0.78 5.35
CA PHE A 77 -8.80 -2.04 5.70
C PHE A 77 -8.60 -2.96 4.49
N VAL A 78 -9.63 -3.12 3.66
CA VAL A 78 -9.55 -3.94 2.44
C VAL A 78 -8.58 -3.35 1.43
N ILE A 79 -8.62 -2.04 1.18
CA ILE A 79 -7.64 -1.37 0.30
C ILE A 79 -6.22 -1.57 0.83
N TYR A 80 -6.02 -1.43 2.13
CA TYR A 80 -4.71 -1.66 2.74
C TYR A 80 -4.26 -3.11 2.57
N ALA A 81 -5.13 -4.08 2.82
CA ALA A 81 -4.82 -5.50 2.63
C ALA A 81 -4.52 -5.85 1.17
N CYS A 82 -5.24 -5.25 0.22
CA CYS A 82 -4.99 -5.43 -1.22
C CYS A 82 -3.70 -4.76 -1.70
N THR A 83 -3.33 -3.62 -1.10
CA THR A 83 -2.06 -2.92 -1.42
C THR A 83 -0.85 -3.57 -0.75
N PHE A 84 -1.03 -4.26 0.39
CA PHE A 84 -0.05 -5.16 1.01
C PHE A 84 0.12 -6.44 0.16
N GLY A 85 0.76 -6.30 -1.00
CA GLY A 85 0.82 -7.33 -2.02
C GLY A 85 1.72 -8.53 -1.68
N ILE A 86 1.71 -9.50 -2.61
CA ILE A 86 2.53 -10.73 -2.57
C ILE A 86 4.03 -10.41 -2.37
N GLY A 87 4.52 -9.29 -2.91
CA GLY A 87 5.90 -8.87 -2.79
C GLY A 87 6.33 -8.57 -1.35
N ASP A 88 5.47 -7.87 -0.60
CA ASP A 88 5.75 -7.52 0.80
C ASP A 88 5.57 -8.72 1.72
N PHE A 89 4.59 -9.58 1.42
CA PHE A 89 4.47 -10.87 2.10
C PHE A 89 5.72 -11.74 1.91
N LYS A 90 6.29 -11.79 0.69
CA LYS A 90 7.56 -12.51 0.44
C LYS A 90 8.75 -11.90 1.20
N LYS A 91 8.83 -10.58 1.33
CA LYS A 91 9.87 -9.91 2.14
C LYS A 91 9.70 -10.26 3.61
N LEU A 92 8.48 -10.17 4.14
CA LEU A 92 8.15 -10.51 5.51
C LEU A 92 8.47 -11.99 5.80
N ASP A 93 8.11 -12.91 4.91
CA ASP A 93 8.42 -14.34 5.04
C ASP A 93 9.93 -14.59 5.15
N ARG A 94 10.75 -13.94 4.30
CA ARG A 94 12.22 -14.03 4.41
C ARG A 94 12.73 -13.45 5.72
N TYR A 95 12.23 -12.28 6.13
CA TYR A 95 12.62 -11.65 7.39
C TYR A 95 12.30 -12.54 8.60
N MET A 96 11.10 -13.13 8.63
CA MET A 96 10.67 -14.02 9.70
C MET A 96 11.51 -15.30 9.75
N ARG A 97 11.80 -15.92 8.60
CA ARG A 97 12.69 -17.09 8.54
C ARG A 97 14.10 -16.78 9.00
N LEU A 98 14.66 -15.63 8.63
CA LEU A 98 15.96 -15.19 9.12
C LEU A 98 15.95 -15.02 10.65
N LYS A 99 14.96 -14.27 11.17
CA LYS A 99 14.89 -13.94 12.60
C LYS A 99 14.68 -15.19 13.46
N ILE A 100 13.73 -16.04 13.08
CA ILE A 100 13.38 -17.25 13.83
C ILE A 100 14.44 -18.35 13.61
N GLY A 101 15.01 -18.45 12.43
CA GLY A 101 16.13 -19.36 12.15
C GLY A 101 17.34 -19.04 13.03
N ASN A 102 17.77 -17.78 13.05
CA ASN A 102 18.85 -17.32 13.92
C ASN A 102 18.56 -17.57 15.41
N TRP A 103 17.33 -17.32 15.85
CA TRP A 103 16.93 -17.59 17.24
C TRP A 103 16.98 -19.08 17.59
N ARG A 104 16.66 -19.96 16.64
CA ARG A 104 16.68 -21.42 16.81
C ARG A 104 18.03 -22.07 16.48
N GLY A 105 19.01 -21.30 16.00
CA GLY A 105 20.29 -21.82 15.52
C GLY A 105 20.18 -22.71 14.28
N ILE A 106 19.11 -22.59 13.49
CA ILE A 106 18.90 -23.37 12.26
C ILE A 106 18.75 -22.43 11.05
N ASP A 107 19.27 -22.85 9.91
CA ASP A 107 19.10 -22.08 8.67
C ASP A 107 17.76 -22.41 8.00
N LEU A 108 16.83 -21.45 8.02
CA LEU A 108 15.51 -21.56 7.38
C LEU A 108 15.46 -20.87 6.00
N LEU A 109 16.53 -20.18 5.60
CA LEU A 109 16.61 -19.49 4.32
C LEU A 109 17.10 -20.45 3.24
N THR A 110 16.52 -20.35 2.05
CA THR A 110 17.08 -21.06 0.88
C THR A 110 18.28 -20.30 0.33
N GLU A 111 19.13 -20.98 -0.46
CA GLU A 111 20.23 -20.30 -1.16
C GLU A 111 19.72 -19.20 -2.11
N GLU A 112 18.55 -19.40 -2.73
CA GLU A 112 17.88 -18.38 -3.52
C GLU A 112 17.50 -17.15 -2.70
N ASP A 113 16.94 -17.35 -1.49
CA ASP A 113 16.61 -16.25 -0.57
C ASP A 113 17.86 -15.45 -0.19
N LYS A 114 18.97 -16.14 0.10
CA LYS A 114 20.26 -15.50 0.43
C LYS A 114 20.81 -14.71 -0.76
N LEU A 115 20.75 -15.26 -1.98
CA LEU A 115 21.18 -14.56 -3.19
C LEU A 115 20.34 -13.30 -3.45
N LEU A 116 19.02 -13.38 -3.29
CA LEU A 116 18.13 -12.23 -3.40
C LEU A 116 18.44 -11.16 -2.35
N MET A 117 18.70 -11.56 -1.10
CA MET A 117 19.09 -10.63 -0.04
C MET A 117 20.44 -9.98 -0.30
N ARG A 118 21.41 -10.71 -0.86
CA ARG A 118 22.70 -10.13 -1.30
C ARG A 118 22.51 -9.11 -2.42
N LYS A 119 21.71 -9.43 -3.44
CA LYS A 119 21.35 -8.48 -4.51
C LYS A 119 20.66 -7.23 -3.95
N GLN A 120 19.78 -7.40 -2.96
CA GLN A 120 19.08 -6.29 -2.30
C GLN A 120 19.98 -5.42 -1.42
N LYS A 121 21.22 -5.85 -1.14
CA LYS A 121 22.25 -5.04 -0.49
C LYS A 121 23.18 -4.33 -1.47
N ASP A 122 23.18 -4.71 -2.75
CA ASP A 122 24.00 -4.06 -3.77
C ASP A 122 23.48 -2.63 -4.01
N PRO A 123 24.29 -1.59 -3.75
CA PRO A 123 23.89 -0.19 -3.97
C PRO A 123 23.42 0.09 -5.39
N ARG A 124 24.01 -0.58 -6.39
CA ARG A 124 23.63 -0.41 -7.81
C ARG A 124 22.23 -0.96 -8.09
N TYR A 125 21.93 -2.13 -7.53
CA TYR A 125 20.61 -2.74 -7.64
C TYR A 125 19.54 -1.91 -6.92
N ILE A 126 19.86 -1.42 -5.72
CA ILE A 126 18.98 -0.54 -4.94
C ILE A 126 18.67 0.74 -5.75
N ALA A 127 19.70 1.41 -6.28
CA ALA A 127 19.55 2.61 -7.09
C ALA A 127 18.70 2.37 -8.35
N GLN A 128 18.95 1.27 -9.08
CA GLN A 128 18.16 0.91 -10.26
C GLN A 128 16.68 0.69 -9.91
N LYS A 129 16.41 -0.04 -8.83
CA LYS A 129 15.05 -0.32 -8.38
C LYS A 129 14.30 0.96 -8.00
N TYR A 130 14.91 1.83 -7.20
CA TYR A 130 14.28 3.08 -6.78
C TYR A 130 14.07 4.05 -7.94
N ARG A 131 14.96 4.10 -8.94
CA ARG A 131 14.70 4.85 -10.18
C ARG A 131 13.48 4.33 -10.92
N TYR A 132 13.37 3.01 -11.12
CA TYR A 132 12.22 2.47 -11.83
C TYR A 132 10.91 2.73 -11.07
N SER A 133 10.93 2.55 -9.75
CA SER A 133 9.79 2.86 -8.89
C SER A 133 9.40 4.34 -8.95
N SER A 134 10.37 5.26 -8.87
CA SER A 134 10.10 6.69 -8.93
C SER A 134 9.61 7.12 -10.31
N MET A 135 10.05 6.48 -11.39
CA MET A 135 9.48 6.69 -12.72
C MET A 135 8.02 6.23 -12.82
N ILE A 136 7.67 5.09 -12.22
CA ILE A 136 6.26 4.66 -12.17
C ILE A 136 5.42 5.66 -11.38
N HIS A 137 5.86 6.06 -10.18
CA HIS A 137 5.15 7.07 -9.37
C HIS A 137 5.02 8.40 -10.12
N PHE A 138 6.06 8.83 -10.83
CA PHE A 138 6.02 10.03 -11.67
C PHE A 138 4.99 9.91 -12.79
N VAL A 139 4.96 8.80 -13.52
CA VAL A 139 3.97 8.59 -14.59
C VAL A 139 2.54 8.58 -14.02
N ILE A 140 2.31 7.85 -12.92
CA ILE A 140 0.99 7.82 -12.27
C ILE A 140 0.57 9.23 -11.81
N PHE A 141 1.48 9.96 -11.18
CA PHE A 141 1.24 11.32 -10.72
C PHE A 141 0.88 12.23 -11.89
N VAL A 142 1.71 12.27 -12.95
CA VAL A 142 1.46 13.10 -14.14
C VAL A 142 0.12 12.74 -14.81
N CYS A 143 -0.19 11.45 -14.96
CA CYS A 143 -1.46 11.01 -15.52
C CYS A 143 -2.65 11.47 -14.66
N ALA A 144 -2.57 11.32 -13.34
CA ALA A 144 -3.63 11.75 -12.43
C ALA A 144 -3.83 13.26 -12.46
N GLN A 145 -2.73 14.04 -12.47
CA GLN A 145 -2.80 15.50 -12.57
C GLN A 145 -3.40 15.94 -13.91
N ALA A 146 -3.00 15.31 -15.01
CA ALA A 146 -3.57 15.58 -16.33
C ALA A 146 -5.07 15.31 -16.36
N ILE A 147 -5.56 14.25 -15.70
CA ILE A 147 -7.00 13.97 -15.57
C ILE A 147 -7.69 15.06 -14.75
N PHE A 148 -7.13 15.44 -13.60
CA PHE A 148 -7.72 16.49 -12.75
C PHE A 148 -7.82 17.83 -13.49
N TRP A 149 -6.78 18.20 -14.24
CA TRP A 149 -6.74 19.45 -15.01
C TRP A 149 -7.64 19.38 -16.24
N TYR A 150 -7.75 18.21 -16.87
CA TYR A 150 -8.71 18.01 -17.96
C TYR A 150 -10.15 18.21 -17.49
N ILE A 151 -10.49 17.68 -16.30
CA ILE A 151 -11.81 17.89 -15.68
C ILE A 151 -12.04 19.38 -15.34
N GLY A 152 -11.02 20.08 -14.82
CA GLY A 152 -11.12 21.49 -14.44
C GLY A 152 -11.17 22.48 -15.61
N LEU A 153 -10.30 22.30 -16.60
CA LEU A 153 -10.08 23.25 -17.69
C LEU A 153 -10.87 22.91 -18.97
N GLY A 154 -11.33 21.67 -19.10
CA GLY A 154 -12.05 21.14 -20.26
C GLY A 154 -11.24 21.12 -21.57
N SER A 155 -9.96 21.52 -21.55
CA SER A 155 -9.11 21.65 -22.73
C SER A 155 -7.63 21.59 -22.37
N ILE A 156 -6.83 20.95 -23.24
CA ILE A 156 -5.38 20.81 -23.07
C ILE A 156 -4.62 22.10 -23.40
N GLU A 157 -5.17 22.97 -24.25
CA GLU A 157 -4.52 24.23 -24.63
C GLU A 157 -4.32 25.18 -23.44
N LYS A 158 -5.28 25.18 -22.50
CA LYS A 158 -5.21 25.96 -21.26
C LYS A 158 -4.19 25.39 -20.25
N VAL A 159 -3.74 24.15 -20.41
CA VAL A 159 -2.76 23.53 -19.49
C VAL A 159 -1.41 24.24 -19.57
N ILE A 160 -1.02 24.69 -20.77
CA ILE A 160 0.29 25.32 -21.00
C ILE A 160 0.45 26.60 -20.16
N SER A 161 -0.59 27.43 -20.03
CA SER A 161 -0.51 28.66 -19.24
C SER A 161 -0.20 28.39 -17.77
N TYR A 162 -0.79 27.35 -17.19
CA TYR A 162 -0.55 26.93 -15.80
C TYR A 162 0.78 26.19 -15.60
N LEU A 163 1.41 25.70 -16.66
CA LEU A 163 2.77 25.15 -16.60
C LEU A 163 3.84 26.25 -16.66
N THR A 164 3.56 27.34 -17.37
CA THR A 164 4.49 28.47 -17.51
C THR A 164 4.34 29.51 -16.40
N ASP A 165 3.14 29.65 -15.84
CA ASP A 165 2.86 30.50 -14.69
C ASP A 165 2.58 29.61 -13.47
N LEU A 166 3.45 29.70 -12.47
CA LEU A 166 3.36 28.93 -11.22
C LEU A 166 2.77 29.73 -10.05
N SER A 167 2.27 30.95 -10.30
CA SER A 167 1.71 31.83 -9.27
C SER A 167 0.48 31.24 -8.57
N TRP A 168 -0.21 30.28 -9.19
CA TRP A 168 -1.35 29.56 -8.64
C TRP A 168 -0.96 28.53 -7.57
N ILE A 169 0.32 28.14 -7.45
CA ILE A 169 0.75 27.16 -6.46
C ILE A 169 0.72 27.77 -5.07
N GLY A 170 -0.13 27.23 -4.19
CA GLY A 170 -0.25 27.70 -2.80
C GLY A 170 -1.20 28.88 -2.63
N THR A 171 -1.96 29.26 -3.66
CA THR A 171 -3.06 30.22 -3.51
C THR A 171 -4.19 29.59 -2.70
N SER A 172 -4.91 30.41 -1.94
CA SER A 172 -6.14 30.00 -1.24
C SER A 172 -7.38 30.03 -2.12
N ASN A 173 -7.35 30.78 -3.23
CA ASN A 173 -8.45 30.85 -4.19
C ASN A 173 -8.27 29.78 -5.28
N VAL A 174 -9.21 28.82 -5.33
CA VAL A 174 -9.22 27.70 -6.28
C VAL A 174 -9.56 28.13 -7.70
N GLU A 175 -10.32 29.21 -7.88
CA GLU A 175 -10.69 29.71 -9.21
C GLU A 175 -9.47 30.11 -10.05
N ASN A 176 -8.37 30.45 -9.38
CA ASN A 176 -7.09 30.78 -10.02
C ASN A 176 -6.21 29.55 -10.30
N THR A 177 -6.71 28.34 -10.08
CA THR A 177 -5.95 27.09 -10.21
C THR A 177 -6.51 26.24 -11.36
N PRO A 178 -5.75 25.28 -11.90
CA PRO A 178 -6.25 24.38 -12.94
C PRO A 178 -7.21 23.29 -12.42
N TYR A 179 -7.60 23.32 -11.14
CA TYR A 179 -8.41 22.29 -10.50
C TYR A 179 -9.89 22.67 -10.43
N PRO A 180 -10.82 21.70 -10.55
CA PRO A 180 -12.26 21.97 -10.59
C PRO A 180 -12.87 22.34 -9.24
N ASN A 181 -12.22 22.03 -8.10
CA ASN A 181 -12.72 22.31 -6.75
C ASN A 181 -11.61 22.25 -5.69
N GLU A 182 -11.93 22.77 -4.50
CA GLU A 182 -11.04 22.80 -3.32
C GLU A 182 -10.53 21.44 -2.89
N VAL A 183 -11.36 20.40 -3.01
CA VAL A 183 -10.99 19.04 -2.61
C VAL A 183 -9.87 18.50 -3.49
N LEU A 184 -10.02 18.58 -4.82
CA LEU A 184 -9.01 18.08 -5.76
C LEU A 184 -7.73 18.93 -5.74
N TYR A 185 -7.86 20.25 -5.56
CA TYR A 185 -6.70 21.11 -5.36
C TYR A 185 -5.93 20.76 -4.09
N GLY A 186 -6.62 20.58 -2.95
CA GLY A 186 -6.01 20.20 -1.68
C GLY A 186 -5.35 18.82 -1.73
N ILE A 187 -6.03 17.82 -2.32
CA ILE A 187 -5.45 16.50 -2.56
C ILE A 187 -4.18 16.62 -3.40
N SER A 188 -4.23 17.41 -4.48
CA SER A 188 -3.07 17.59 -5.36
C SER A 188 -1.89 18.27 -4.68
N GLN A 189 -2.13 19.30 -3.86
CA GLN A 189 -1.08 19.98 -3.09
C GLN A 189 -0.35 19.03 -2.14
N VAL A 190 -1.11 18.27 -1.35
CA VAL A 190 -0.55 17.29 -0.41
C VAL A 190 0.17 16.17 -1.15
N TRP A 191 -0.47 15.61 -2.19
CA TRP A 191 0.12 14.53 -2.97
C TRP A 191 1.38 15.00 -3.72
N GLY A 192 1.39 16.22 -4.25
CA GLY A 192 2.55 16.84 -4.89
C GLY A 192 3.73 16.97 -3.93
N LEU A 193 3.50 17.44 -2.70
CA LEU A 193 4.54 17.51 -1.67
C LEU A 193 5.11 16.13 -1.33
N VAL A 194 4.23 15.16 -1.06
CA VAL A 194 4.63 13.76 -0.77
C VAL A 194 5.40 13.16 -1.94
N PHE A 195 4.95 13.40 -3.17
CA PHE A 195 5.60 12.95 -4.38
C PHE A 195 7.02 13.53 -4.51
N ILE A 196 7.21 14.84 -4.29
CA ILE A 196 8.54 15.46 -4.34
C ILE A 196 9.49 14.81 -3.33
N ILE A 197 9.03 14.61 -2.09
CA ILE A 197 9.83 13.97 -1.04
C ILE A 197 10.22 12.54 -1.44
N ASP A 198 9.25 11.74 -1.88
CA ASP A 198 9.48 10.35 -2.34
C ASP A 198 10.43 10.29 -3.54
N PHE A 199 10.27 11.22 -4.48
CA PHE A 199 11.10 11.30 -5.68
C PHE A 199 12.54 11.66 -5.33
N ILE A 200 12.76 12.70 -4.52
CA ILE A 200 14.10 13.08 -4.03
C ILE A 200 14.74 11.91 -3.27
N TYR A 201 13.99 11.30 -2.35
CA TYR A 201 14.47 10.15 -1.58
C TYR A 201 14.89 8.99 -2.50
N SER A 202 14.06 8.62 -3.47
CA SER A 202 14.33 7.53 -4.41
C SER A 202 15.56 7.82 -5.28
N TRP A 203 15.72 9.06 -5.75
CA TRP A 203 16.86 9.47 -6.57
C TRP A 203 18.15 9.69 -5.77
N SER A 204 18.06 9.95 -4.46
CA SER A 204 19.22 10.07 -3.59
C SER A 204 20.12 8.83 -3.63
N TYR A 205 19.54 7.62 -3.76
CA TYR A 205 20.27 6.37 -3.92
C TYR A 205 21.12 6.30 -5.21
N THR A 206 20.74 7.06 -6.24
CA THR A 206 21.48 7.12 -7.51
C THR A 206 22.57 8.20 -7.47
N ILE A 207 22.25 9.38 -6.92
CA ILE A 207 23.15 10.53 -6.90
C ILE A 207 24.21 10.38 -5.81
N PHE A 208 23.81 9.84 -4.66
CA PHE A 208 24.65 9.61 -3.49
C PHE A 208 24.59 8.12 -3.10
N PRO A 209 25.19 7.22 -3.91
CA PRO A 209 25.19 5.81 -3.59
C PRO A 209 25.87 5.58 -2.23
N SER A 210 25.25 4.79 -1.35
CA SER A 210 25.83 4.48 -0.05
C SER A 210 27.15 3.73 -0.24
N LYS A 211 28.19 4.14 0.48
CA LYS A 211 29.51 3.47 0.48
C LYS A 211 29.51 2.13 1.21
N GLN A 212 28.41 1.76 1.88
CA GLN A 212 28.29 0.50 2.62
C GLN A 212 27.91 -0.64 1.68
N GLY A 213 28.91 -1.13 0.96
CA GLY A 213 28.79 -2.30 0.09
C GLY A 213 30.12 -2.82 -0.48
N GLY A 214 31.24 -2.21 -0.09
CA GLY A 214 32.58 -2.71 -0.40
C GLY A 214 33.38 -2.83 0.90
N GLU A 215 33.57 -4.08 1.29
CA GLU A 215 34.39 -4.59 2.42
C GLU A 215 33.85 -4.36 3.84
#